data_AF-A0A9P1IM89-F1
#
_entry.id   AF-A0A9P1IM89-F1
#
_cell.length_a   1.000
_cell.length_b   1.000
_cell.length_c   1.000
_cell.angle_alpha   90.00
_cell.angle_beta   90.00
_cell.angle_gamma   90.00
#
_symmetry.space_group_name_H-M   'P 1'
#
loop_
_entity.id
_entity.type
_entity.pdbx_description
1 polymer ?
#
loop_
_entity_poly.entity_id
_entity_poly.type
_entity_poly.pdbx_seq_one_letter_code
_entity_poly.pdbx_strand_id
1 'polypeptide(L)'
;MIRFLILICFVSFVKLQNFDTPIIANGTLNVNVERKCPDGWASFQRQKGLYCIKVFYPPPYLYTQPQAQAMCNEIGARLAGIETIAERNYIARIGASYMTNLGLTQTRVWVGAYRVLQCTKTNVIVDKCSDIKYAFTWSDGNVVGNDQLRFYAADNAGTGQQCSQMAIASFPQTDDDSPLYGQISLLDDVSCDGTVETWDQNQYAQYVCGKLAPIVSYNTY
;
A
#
# COMPACT_ATOMS: atom_id res chain seq x y z
N MET A 1 -6.14 58.47 -31.39
CA MET A 1 -5.06 57.45 -31.39
C MET A 1 -4.56 57.28 -29.97
N ILE A 2 -5.09 56.30 -29.26
CA ILE A 2 -4.84 56.07 -27.82
C ILE A 2 -3.75 54.99 -27.71
N ARG A 3 -2.64 55.33 -27.07
CA ARG A 3 -1.53 54.43 -26.76
C ARG A 3 -1.98 53.47 -25.65
N PHE A 4 -2.04 52.17 -25.95
CA PHE A 4 -2.15 51.13 -24.93
C PHE A 4 -0.80 50.97 -24.23
N LEU A 5 -0.75 51.30 -22.94
CA LEU A 5 0.35 50.90 -22.06
C LEU A 5 0.24 49.40 -21.77
N ILE A 6 1.30 48.66 -22.08
CA ILE A 6 1.46 47.25 -21.75
C ILE A 6 1.80 47.17 -20.25
N LEU A 7 0.90 46.60 -19.45
CA LEU A 7 1.14 46.25 -18.06
C LEU A 7 1.85 44.88 -18.03
N ILE A 8 3.17 44.87 -17.87
CA ILE A 8 3.95 43.64 -17.67
C ILE A 8 3.78 43.21 -16.22
N CYS A 9 3.10 42.09 -16.00
CA CYS A 9 3.04 41.42 -14.70
C CYS A 9 4.46 40.97 -14.30
N PHE A 10 5.02 41.59 -13.27
CA PHE A 10 6.23 41.11 -12.62
C PHE A 10 5.93 39.76 -11.97
N VAL A 11 6.40 38.67 -12.57
CA VAL A 11 6.53 37.39 -11.88
C VAL A 11 7.65 37.59 -10.86
N SER A 12 7.31 37.58 -9.57
CA SER A 12 8.28 37.61 -8.48
C SER A 12 9.20 36.38 -8.62
N PHE A 13 10.44 36.62 -9.04
CA PHE A 13 11.51 35.65 -8.91
C PHE A 13 11.72 35.39 -7.42
N VAL A 14 11.25 34.24 -6.92
CA VAL A 14 11.80 33.67 -5.69
C VAL A 14 13.28 33.43 -5.97
N LYS A 15 14.15 34.16 -5.27
CA LYS A 15 15.59 33.88 -5.26
C LYS A 15 15.75 32.41 -4.87
N LEU A 16 16.23 31.58 -5.79
CA LEU A 16 16.90 30.34 -5.43
C LEU A 16 18.04 30.77 -4.52
N GLN A 17 17.89 30.57 -3.22
CA GLN A 17 19.04 30.60 -2.33
C GLN A 17 19.97 29.52 -2.85
N ASN A 18 21.19 29.93 -3.21
CA ASN A 18 22.25 29.01 -3.57
C ASN A 18 22.32 27.96 -2.47
N PHE A 19 21.91 26.72 -2.79
CA PHE A 19 22.44 25.60 -2.05
C PHE A 19 23.92 25.61 -2.40
N ASP A 20 24.73 26.15 -1.51
CA ASP A 20 26.18 25.97 -1.54
C ASP A 20 26.40 24.46 -1.51
N THR A 21 26.48 23.84 -2.69
CA THR A 21 27.00 22.48 -2.81
C THR A 21 28.43 22.57 -2.33
N PRO A 22 28.82 21.90 -1.23
CA PRO A 22 30.22 21.83 -0.89
C PRO A 22 30.94 21.18 -2.06
N ILE A 23 31.85 21.92 -2.69
CA ILE A 23 32.82 21.38 -3.63
C ILE A 23 33.70 20.44 -2.81
N ILE A 24 33.46 19.14 -2.90
CA ILE A 24 34.31 18.14 -2.25
C ILE A 24 35.57 18.00 -3.09
N ALA A 25 36.67 18.59 -2.63
CA ALA A 25 38.00 18.26 -3.09
C ALA A 25 38.32 16.81 -2.67
N ASN A 26 38.38 15.89 -3.63
CA ASN A 26 38.97 14.55 -3.56
C ASN A 26 38.95 13.84 -2.18
N GLY A 27 37.76 13.62 -1.61
CA GLY A 27 37.56 12.77 -0.44
C GLY A 27 36.19 12.11 -0.47
N THR A 28 36.15 10.79 -0.38
CA THR A 28 34.88 10.05 -0.24
C THR A 28 34.32 10.33 1.15
N LEU A 29 33.33 11.21 1.25
CA LEU A 29 32.69 11.52 2.52
C LEU A 29 31.80 10.33 2.92
N ASN A 30 32.23 9.55 3.91
CA ASN A 30 31.46 8.43 4.44
C ASN A 30 30.38 8.99 5.37
N VAL A 31 29.24 9.41 4.79
CA VAL A 31 28.07 9.81 5.57
C VAL A 31 27.32 8.56 6.02
N ASN A 32 27.31 8.31 7.32
CA ASN A 32 26.39 7.35 7.91
C ASN A 32 25.04 8.03 8.11
N VAL A 33 24.06 7.61 7.30
CA VAL A 33 22.68 8.09 7.35
C VAL A 33 21.87 7.14 8.22
N GLU A 34 21.44 7.60 9.39
CA GLU A 34 20.54 6.81 10.25
C GLU A 34 19.09 7.05 9.82
N ARG A 35 18.34 5.96 9.63
CA ARG A 35 16.91 6.01 9.33
C ARG A 35 16.14 5.26 10.41
N LYS A 36 15.00 5.79 10.82
CA LYS A 36 14.16 5.17 11.85
C LYS A 36 12.68 5.36 11.54
N CYS A 37 11.89 4.33 11.77
CA CYS A 37 10.44 4.44 11.65
C CYS A 37 9.84 5.30 12.77
N PRO A 38 8.78 6.07 12.48
CA PRO A 38 8.07 6.82 13.51
C PRO A 38 7.50 5.89 14.59
N ASP A 39 7.25 6.43 15.78
CA ASP A 39 6.72 5.65 16.89
C ASP A 39 5.39 4.98 16.53
N GLY A 40 5.27 3.70 16.92
CA GLY A 40 4.10 2.88 16.62
C GLY A 40 3.97 2.45 15.16
N TRP A 41 5.03 2.57 14.34
CA TRP A 41 5.17 1.91 13.04
C TRP A 41 6.14 0.73 13.15
N ALA A 42 5.83 -0.38 12.51
CA ALA A 42 6.76 -1.51 12.41
C ALA A 42 7.80 -1.25 11.32
N SER A 43 9.04 -1.68 11.55
CA SER A 43 10.15 -1.55 10.62
C SER A 43 10.46 -2.87 9.93
N PHE A 44 10.70 -2.82 8.62
CA PHE A 44 11.10 -3.94 7.79
C PHE A 44 12.24 -3.51 6.87
N GLN A 45 13.27 -4.35 6.75
CA GLN A 45 14.31 -4.11 5.77
C GLN A 45 13.83 -4.62 4.40
N ARG A 46 13.47 -3.70 3.50
CA ARG A 46 13.21 -4.00 2.10
C ARG A 46 14.48 -3.90 1.27
N GLN A 47 14.42 -4.41 0.04
CA GLN A 47 15.52 -4.23 -0.92
C GLN A 47 15.81 -2.74 -1.18
N LYS A 48 14.79 -1.89 -1.19
CA LYS A 48 14.93 -0.43 -1.39
C LYS A 48 15.30 0.35 -0.12
N GLY A 49 15.43 -0.32 1.02
CA GLY A 49 15.82 0.29 2.29
C GLY A 49 14.85 0.01 3.43
N LEU A 50 15.11 0.64 4.58
CA LEU A 50 14.24 0.53 5.75
C LEU A 50 12.85 1.10 5.44
N TYR A 51 11.82 0.27 5.61
CA TYR A 51 10.44 0.57 5.30
C TYR A 51 9.57 0.46 6.55
N CYS A 52 8.64 1.40 6.70
CA CYS A 52 7.77 1.52 7.86
C CYS A 52 6.35 1.17 7.48
N ILE A 53 5.72 0.27 8.22
CA ILE A 53 4.36 -0.20 7.98
C ILE A 53 3.51 0.03 9.23
N LYS A 54 2.27 0.48 9.03
CA LYS A 54 1.26 0.58 10.09
C LYS A 54 -0.11 0.20 9.56
N VAL A 55 -0.80 -0.67 10.30
CA VAL A 55 -2.20 -1.01 10.05
C VAL A 55 -3.07 -0.01 10.81
N PHE A 56 -4.04 0.54 10.10
CA PHE A 56 -5.02 1.46 10.64
C PHE A 56 -6.38 0.78 10.65
N TYR A 57 -7.12 1.10 11.69
CA TYR A 57 -8.46 0.61 11.89
C TYR A 57 -9.35 1.78 12.29
N PRO A 58 -10.21 2.29 11.39
CA PRO A 58 -10.94 3.54 11.57
C PRO A 58 -12.46 3.34 11.82
N PRO A 59 -12.92 2.53 12.78
CA PRO A 59 -14.35 2.47 13.07
C PRO A 59 -14.85 3.87 13.48
N PRO A 60 -16.08 4.25 13.07
CA PRO A 60 -17.09 3.45 12.36
C PRO A 60 -17.01 3.49 10.82
N TYR A 61 -15.97 4.10 10.24
CA TYR A 61 -15.91 4.36 8.80
C TYR A 61 -15.46 3.14 8.00
N LEU A 62 -16.23 2.81 6.96
CA LEU A 62 -15.80 1.90 5.90
C LEU A 62 -15.11 2.74 4.83
N TYR A 63 -13.84 2.45 4.57
CA TYR A 63 -13.13 3.05 3.44
C TYR A 63 -13.14 2.12 2.24
N THR A 64 -13.37 2.70 1.06
CA THR A 64 -13.00 2.11 -0.21
C THR A 64 -11.47 2.08 -0.35
N GLN A 65 -10.92 1.30 -1.29
CA GLN A 65 -9.46 1.30 -1.51
C GLN A 65 -8.94 2.71 -1.83
N PRO A 66 -9.55 3.48 -2.76
CA PRO A 66 -9.12 4.85 -3.03
C PRO A 66 -9.16 5.77 -1.81
N GLN A 67 -10.16 5.61 -0.92
CA GLN A 67 -10.22 6.37 0.33
C GLN A 67 -9.08 5.97 1.28
N ALA A 68 -8.81 4.67 1.45
CA ALA A 68 -7.68 4.19 2.24
C ALA A 68 -6.34 4.72 1.70
N GLN A 69 -6.15 4.74 0.38
CA GLN A 69 -4.99 5.35 -0.26
C GLN A 69 -4.89 6.85 0.04
N ALA A 70 -6.02 7.58 0.03
CA ALA A 70 -6.06 9.00 0.39
C ALA A 70 -5.62 9.22 1.85
N MET A 71 -6.14 8.41 2.79
CA MET A 71 -5.73 8.47 4.19
C MET A 71 -4.22 8.22 4.37
N CYS A 72 -3.65 7.26 3.63
CA CYS A 72 -2.21 7.05 3.65
C CYS A 72 -1.43 8.25 3.09
N ASN A 73 -1.94 8.90 2.03
CA ASN A 73 -1.28 10.06 1.44
C ASN A 73 -1.22 11.25 2.41
N GLU A 74 -2.26 11.47 3.23
CA GLU A 74 -2.32 12.56 4.23
C GLU A 74 -1.16 12.50 5.24
N ILE A 75 -0.65 11.30 5.52
CA ILE A 75 0.46 11.06 6.48
C ILE A 75 1.82 10.82 5.78
N GLY A 76 1.92 11.22 4.51
CA GLY A 76 3.12 11.08 3.70
C GLY A 76 3.50 9.62 3.42
N ALA A 77 2.50 8.73 3.39
CA ALA A 77 2.63 7.31 3.11
C ALA A 77 1.85 6.93 1.84
N ARG A 78 1.90 5.66 1.46
CA ARG A 78 1.06 5.06 0.42
C ARG A 78 0.33 3.86 1.02
N LEU A 79 -0.77 3.42 0.39
CA LEU A 79 -1.34 2.13 0.71
C LEU A 79 -0.28 1.06 0.42
N ALA A 80 0.11 0.29 1.43
CA ALA A 80 1.34 -0.50 1.37
C ALA A 80 1.14 -1.74 0.50
N GLY A 81 2.13 -2.00 -0.37
CA GLY A 81 2.33 -3.35 -0.87
C GLY A 81 3.03 -4.22 0.16
N ILE A 82 3.15 -5.52 -0.14
CA ILE A 82 3.80 -6.50 0.72
C ILE A 82 5.03 -7.04 -0.04
N GLU A 83 6.22 -6.93 0.54
CA GLU A 83 7.45 -7.45 -0.07
C GLU A 83 7.81 -8.83 0.50
N THR A 84 7.63 -9.04 1.81
CA THR A 84 8.06 -10.28 2.48
C THR A 84 6.93 -10.97 3.23
N ILE A 85 7.11 -12.26 3.51
CA ILE A 85 6.18 -13.02 4.37
C ILE A 85 6.10 -12.46 5.80
N ALA A 86 7.19 -11.85 6.29
CA ALA A 86 7.21 -11.22 7.61
C ALA A 86 6.28 -10.00 7.67
N GLU A 87 6.27 -9.17 6.62
CA GLU A 87 5.34 -8.05 6.48
C GLU A 87 3.88 -8.57 6.44
N ARG A 88 3.61 -9.59 5.62
CA ARG A 88 2.27 -10.20 5.53
C ARG A 88 1.78 -10.69 6.90
N ASN A 89 2.61 -11.48 7.59
CA ASN A 89 2.27 -12.03 8.90
C ASN A 89 2.07 -10.93 9.96
N TYR A 90 2.85 -9.86 9.91
CA TYR A 90 2.65 -8.71 10.78
C TYR A 90 1.28 -8.07 10.54
N ILE A 91 0.95 -7.75 9.28
CA ILE A 91 -0.33 -7.11 8.94
C ILE A 91 -1.48 -8.03 9.36
N ALA A 92 -1.39 -9.34 9.10
CA ALA A 92 -2.40 -10.31 9.50
C ALA A 92 -2.60 -10.37 11.02
N ARG A 93 -1.50 -10.39 11.79
CA ARG A 93 -1.56 -10.40 13.27
C ARG A 93 -2.17 -9.13 13.84
N ILE A 94 -1.75 -7.96 13.36
CA ILE A 94 -2.33 -6.69 13.83
C ILE A 94 -3.79 -6.61 13.43
N GLY A 95 -4.13 -7.05 12.21
CA GLY A 95 -5.51 -7.02 11.76
C GLY A 95 -6.43 -7.97 12.53
N ALA A 96 -5.94 -9.15 12.91
CA ALA A 96 -6.65 -10.05 13.81
C ALA A 96 -6.83 -9.45 15.21
N SER A 97 -5.85 -8.70 15.72
CA SER A 97 -6.00 -8.01 17.00
C SER A 97 -7.11 -6.95 16.96
N TYR A 98 -7.19 -6.15 15.89
CA TYR A 98 -8.27 -5.17 15.73
C TYR A 98 -9.63 -5.84 15.52
N MET A 99 -9.69 -6.90 14.74
CA MET A 99 -10.89 -7.74 14.55
C MET A 99 -11.46 -8.23 15.89
N THR A 100 -10.61 -8.81 16.73
CA THR A 100 -11.02 -9.35 18.04
C THR A 100 -11.53 -8.25 18.97
N ASN A 101 -10.91 -7.06 18.96
CA ASN A 101 -11.33 -5.92 19.78
C ASN A 101 -12.75 -5.42 19.43
N LEU A 102 -13.28 -5.82 18.28
CA LEU A 102 -14.62 -5.47 17.81
C LEU A 102 -15.65 -6.57 18.00
N GLY A 103 -15.24 -7.72 18.53
CA GLY A 103 -16.09 -8.90 18.58
C GLY A 103 -16.39 -9.49 17.20
N LEU A 104 -15.55 -9.22 16.19
CA LEU A 104 -15.69 -9.82 14.87
C LEU A 104 -14.93 -11.14 14.79
N THR A 105 -15.41 -12.03 13.93
CA THR A 105 -14.76 -13.32 13.62
C THR A 105 -14.04 -13.31 12.28
N GLN A 106 -14.33 -12.30 11.45
CA GLN A 106 -13.70 -12.06 10.15
C GLN A 106 -13.61 -10.56 9.86
N THR A 107 -12.57 -10.16 9.14
CA THR A 107 -12.39 -8.79 8.62
C THR A 107 -11.47 -8.81 7.39
N ARG A 108 -11.17 -7.63 6.85
CA ARG A 108 -10.30 -7.42 5.69
C ARG A 108 -9.35 -6.27 5.94
N VAL A 109 -8.18 -6.33 5.29
CA VAL A 109 -7.22 -5.23 5.25
C VAL A 109 -6.98 -4.82 3.80
N TRP A 110 -7.29 -3.58 3.43
CA TRP A 110 -6.87 -3.01 2.15
C TRP A 110 -5.35 -2.95 2.06
N VAL A 111 -4.83 -3.50 0.97
CA VAL A 111 -3.42 -3.43 0.59
C VAL A 111 -3.27 -2.70 -0.73
N GLY A 112 -2.07 -2.22 -1.02
CA GLY A 112 -1.75 -1.48 -2.24
C GLY A 112 -1.67 -2.35 -3.49
N ALA A 113 -2.41 -3.45 -3.61
CA ALA A 113 -2.41 -4.26 -4.83
C ALA A 113 -3.53 -3.80 -5.77
N TYR A 114 -3.19 -3.55 -7.03
CA TYR A 114 -4.14 -3.19 -8.08
C TYR A 114 -3.87 -4.00 -9.35
N ARG A 115 -4.93 -4.28 -10.09
CA ARG A 115 -4.82 -5.00 -11.35
C ARG A 115 -4.16 -4.10 -12.40
N VAL A 116 -3.20 -4.63 -13.15
CA VAL A 116 -2.52 -3.87 -14.20
C VAL A 116 -3.49 -3.60 -15.37
N LEU A 117 -3.37 -2.44 -16.01
CA LEU A 117 -4.28 -1.96 -17.06
C LEU A 117 -4.51 -2.98 -18.19
N GLN A 118 -3.46 -3.69 -18.62
CA GLN A 118 -3.58 -4.73 -19.66
C GLN A 118 -4.44 -5.93 -19.24
N CYS A 119 -4.61 -6.14 -17.93
CA CYS A 119 -5.45 -7.17 -17.35
C CYS A 119 -6.82 -6.63 -16.90
N THR A 120 -7.07 -5.32 -17.04
CA THR A 120 -8.36 -4.68 -16.78
C THR A 120 -9.16 -4.62 -18.10
N LYS A 121 -9.89 -5.70 -18.45
CA LYS A 121 -10.82 -5.76 -19.60
C LYS A 121 -10.30 -5.25 -20.97
N THR A 122 -9.98 -6.19 -21.84
CA THR A 122 -10.53 -6.22 -23.22
C THR A 122 -10.82 -7.69 -23.54
N ASN A 123 -11.54 -8.00 -24.61
CA ASN A 123 -11.89 -9.38 -25.04
C ASN A 123 -10.66 -10.20 -25.52
N VAL A 124 -9.52 -10.00 -24.86
CA VAL A 124 -8.20 -10.49 -25.19
C VAL A 124 -7.72 -11.20 -23.93
N ILE A 125 -7.67 -12.52 -23.99
CA ILE A 125 -6.89 -13.29 -23.03
C ILE A 125 -5.44 -12.93 -23.32
N VAL A 126 -4.87 -12.10 -22.45
CA VAL A 126 -3.42 -11.86 -22.46
C VAL A 126 -2.83 -13.00 -21.64
N ASP A 127 -2.01 -13.87 -22.25
CA ASP A 127 -1.43 -15.05 -21.60
C ASP A 127 -0.72 -14.74 -20.27
N LYS A 128 -0.20 -13.52 -20.11
CA LYS A 128 0.41 -13.10 -18.83
C LYS A 128 -0.61 -12.85 -17.72
N CYS A 129 -1.84 -12.47 -18.04
CA CYS A 129 -2.89 -12.20 -17.05
C CYS A 129 -3.50 -13.48 -16.47
N SER A 130 -3.24 -14.67 -17.04
CA SER A 130 -3.68 -15.94 -16.46
C SER A 130 -2.87 -16.35 -15.22
N ASP A 131 -1.66 -15.81 -15.06
CA ASP A 131 -0.91 -15.90 -13.81
C ASP A 131 -1.14 -14.62 -12.99
N ILE A 132 -1.79 -14.78 -11.84
CA ILE A 132 -2.20 -13.70 -10.96
C ILE A 132 -1.04 -12.80 -10.52
N LYS A 133 0.17 -13.36 -10.44
CA LYS A 133 1.39 -12.63 -10.09
C LYS A 133 1.76 -11.54 -11.09
N TYR A 134 1.29 -11.65 -12.34
CA TYR A 134 1.50 -10.64 -13.38
C TYR A 134 0.22 -9.86 -13.71
N ALA A 135 -0.93 -10.29 -13.21
CA ALA A 135 -2.18 -9.56 -13.33
C ALA A 135 -2.30 -8.40 -12.34
N PHE A 136 -1.59 -8.44 -11.22
CA PHE A 136 -1.55 -7.37 -10.22
C PHE A 136 -0.16 -6.79 -10.05
N THR A 137 -0.11 -5.58 -9.50
CA THR A 137 1.13 -4.93 -9.07
C THR A 137 0.89 -4.07 -7.84
N TRP A 138 1.97 -3.61 -7.20
CA TRP A 138 1.94 -2.83 -5.96
C TRP A 138 1.96 -1.32 -6.22
N SER A 139 1.10 -0.56 -5.53
CA SER A 139 0.90 0.88 -5.71
C SER A 139 1.89 1.74 -4.94
N ASP A 140 2.57 1.16 -3.96
CA ASP A 140 3.52 1.89 -3.13
C ASP A 140 4.84 2.19 -3.82
N GLY A 141 5.13 1.56 -4.96
CA GLY A 141 6.39 1.69 -5.72
C GLY A 141 7.64 1.24 -4.95
N ASN A 142 7.49 0.67 -3.76
CA ASN A 142 8.57 0.34 -2.84
C ASN A 142 8.78 -1.18 -2.68
N VAL A 143 7.83 -1.99 -3.14
CA VAL A 143 8.03 -3.45 -3.25
C VAL A 143 8.87 -3.77 -4.49
N VAL A 144 9.84 -4.67 -4.34
CA VAL A 144 10.51 -5.36 -5.45
C VAL A 144 9.98 -6.80 -5.58
N GLY A 145 9.57 -7.17 -6.79
CA GLY A 145 9.00 -8.49 -7.07
C GLY A 145 7.50 -8.59 -6.78
N ASN A 146 6.98 -9.81 -6.93
CA ASN A 146 5.55 -10.14 -6.81
C ASN A 146 5.29 -11.37 -5.92
N ASP A 147 6.29 -11.81 -5.14
CA ASP A 147 6.20 -13.04 -4.34
C ASP A 147 5.03 -13.03 -3.34
N GLN A 148 4.62 -11.84 -2.91
CA GLN A 148 3.51 -11.66 -1.98
C GLN A 148 2.19 -11.28 -2.66
N LEU A 149 2.10 -11.30 -3.99
CA LEU A 149 0.80 -11.35 -4.68
C LEU A 149 0.26 -12.78 -4.62
N ARG A 150 -0.05 -13.25 -3.41
CA ARG A 150 -0.58 -14.59 -3.14
C ARG A 150 -2.06 -14.47 -2.83
N PHE A 151 -2.85 -14.83 -3.82
CA PHE A 151 -4.30 -14.87 -3.76
C PHE A 151 -4.75 -16.29 -3.41
N TYR A 152 -5.86 -16.45 -2.68
CA TYR A 152 -6.44 -17.78 -2.48
C TYR A 152 -7.23 -18.22 -3.73
N ALA A 153 -7.98 -17.28 -4.30
CA ALA A 153 -8.56 -17.32 -5.62
C ALA A 153 -8.53 -15.87 -6.13
N ALA A 154 -8.21 -15.69 -7.41
CA ALA A 154 -8.45 -14.42 -8.06
C ALA A 154 -9.40 -14.68 -9.22
N ASP A 155 -10.68 -14.78 -8.87
CA ASP A 155 -11.69 -15.29 -9.78
C ASP A 155 -12.16 -14.23 -10.78
N ASN A 156 -11.75 -12.98 -10.59
CA ASN A 156 -12.11 -11.83 -11.43
C ASN A 156 -13.63 -11.80 -11.67
N ALA A 157 -14.41 -12.09 -10.64
CA ALA A 157 -15.87 -12.14 -10.69
C ALA A 157 -16.41 -10.87 -11.36
N GLY A 158 -17.16 -11.07 -12.44
CA GLY A 158 -17.79 -10.00 -13.19
C GLY A 158 -16.83 -8.99 -13.83
N THR A 159 -15.53 -9.31 -13.98
CA THR A 159 -14.49 -8.47 -14.63
C THR A 159 -14.28 -7.07 -13.99
N GLY A 160 -14.79 -6.86 -12.77
CA GLY A 160 -14.82 -5.56 -12.07
C GLY A 160 -13.86 -5.45 -10.87
N GLN A 161 -13.21 -6.54 -10.49
CA GLN A 161 -12.37 -6.62 -9.29
C GLN A 161 -10.93 -6.18 -9.60
N GLN A 162 -10.67 -4.87 -9.45
CA GLN A 162 -9.39 -4.25 -9.82
C GLN A 162 -8.47 -3.97 -8.63
N CYS A 163 -8.94 -4.24 -7.41
CA CYS A 163 -8.22 -3.99 -6.17
C CYS A 163 -8.11 -5.27 -5.35
N SER A 164 -7.35 -5.24 -4.25
CA SER A 164 -7.21 -6.40 -3.38
C SER A 164 -7.27 -6.08 -1.90
N GLN A 165 -7.83 -7.02 -1.15
CA GLN A 165 -7.82 -7.04 0.30
C GLN A 165 -7.16 -8.31 0.81
N MET A 166 -6.60 -8.26 2.01
CA MET A 166 -6.15 -9.45 2.72
C MET A 166 -7.23 -9.96 3.67
N ALA A 167 -7.52 -11.25 3.61
CA ALA A 167 -8.50 -11.89 4.49
C ALA A 167 -7.93 -12.19 5.89
N ILE A 168 -8.72 -11.86 6.92
CA ILE A 168 -8.37 -12.04 8.34
C ILE A 168 -9.54 -12.77 9.02
N ALA A 169 -9.25 -13.82 9.78
CA ALA A 169 -10.25 -14.59 10.55
C ALA A 169 -9.66 -15.20 11.84
N SER A 170 -10.52 -15.58 12.79
CA SER A 170 -10.13 -16.10 14.12
C SER A 170 -10.23 -17.62 14.30
N PHE A 171 -10.70 -18.38 13.31
CA PHE A 171 -10.91 -19.83 13.46
C PHE A 171 -9.68 -20.66 13.04
N PRO A 172 -9.34 -21.75 13.76
CA PRO A 172 -8.32 -22.70 13.31
C PRO A 172 -8.77 -23.38 12.00
N GLN A 173 -7.80 -23.62 11.11
CA GLN A 173 -7.98 -24.22 9.79
C GLN A 173 -8.33 -25.71 9.95
N THR A 174 -9.60 -26.08 10.04
CA THR A 174 -9.99 -27.48 10.26
C THR A 174 -10.60 -28.21 9.08
N ASP A 175 -11.03 -27.54 8.00
CA ASP A 175 -11.74 -28.24 6.92
C ASP A 175 -11.35 -27.71 5.52
N ASP A 176 -10.87 -28.61 4.66
CA ASP A 176 -10.44 -28.37 3.27
C ASP A 176 -11.61 -28.09 2.30
N ASP A 177 -12.86 -28.26 2.74
CA ASP A 177 -14.05 -28.24 1.87
C ASP A 177 -14.84 -26.92 1.85
N SER A 178 -14.33 -25.87 2.49
CA SER A 178 -14.97 -24.55 2.39
C SER A 178 -14.04 -23.51 1.76
N PRO A 179 -14.46 -22.87 0.65
CA PRO A 179 -13.61 -21.94 -0.10
C PRO A 179 -13.15 -20.75 0.74
N LEU A 180 -13.82 -20.46 1.86
CA LEU A 180 -13.51 -19.41 2.84
C LEU A 180 -12.37 -19.72 3.83
N TYR A 181 -11.91 -20.98 3.92
CA TYR A 181 -11.17 -21.47 5.09
C TYR A 181 -9.64 -21.59 4.86
N GLY A 182 -9.18 -21.54 3.61
CA GLY A 182 -7.75 -21.47 3.25
C GLY A 182 -7.18 -20.06 3.10
N GLN A 183 -7.94 -19.02 3.45
CA GLN A 183 -7.74 -17.64 2.97
C GLN A 183 -6.98 -16.72 3.93
N ILE A 184 -6.74 -17.13 5.18
CA ILE A 184 -6.17 -16.21 6.18
C ILE A 184 -4.80 -15.73 5.72
N SER A 185 -4.59 -14.41 5.74
CA SER A 185 -3.37 -13.75 5.27
C SER A 185 -3.17 -13.80 3.75
N LEU A 186 -4.05 -14.46 2.99
CA LEU A 186 -4.03 -14.40 1.53
C LEU A 186 -4.85 -13.22 1.01
N LEU A 187 -4.54 -12.84 -0.23
CA LEU A 187 -5.22 -11.79 -0.96
C LEU A 187 -6.50 -12.31 -1.62
N ASP A 188 -7.45 -11.41 -1.77
CA ASP A 188 -8.70 -11.57 -2.52
C ASP A 188 -8.79 -10.39 -3.48
N ASP A 189 -9.20 -10.62 -4.74
CA ASP A 189 -9.50 -9.52 -5.64
C ASP A 189 -10.95 -9.06 -5.44
N VAL A 190 -11.13 -7.75 -5.31
CA VAL A 190 -12.44 -7.15 -5.04
C VAL A 190 -12.60 -5.87 -5.86
N SER A 191 -13.85 -5.41 -5.99
CA SER A 191 -14.10 -4.08 -6.55
C SER A 191 -13.43 -3.02 -5.67
N CYS A 192 -12.85 -2.00 -6.29
CA CYS A 192 -12.11 -0.96 -5.57
C CYS A 192 -12.99 -0.08 -4.69
N ASP A 193 -14.28 0.05 -5.04
CA ASP A 193 -15.29 0.73 -4.21
C ASP A 193 -15.73 -0.12 -3.01
N GLY A 194 -15.27 -1.36 -2.91
CA GLY A 194 -15.63 -2.25 -1.83
C GLY A 194 -17.12 -2.57 -1.82
N THR A 195 -17.79 -2.65 -2.98
CA THR A 195 -19.14 -3.22 -3.05
C THR A 195 -19.10 -4.60 -2.40
N VAL A 196 -19.60 -4.61 -1.18
CA VAL A 196 -19.81 -5.78 -0.34
C VAL A 196 -20.63 -6.73 -1.19
N GLU A 197 -20.05 -7.89 -1.54
CA GLU A 197 -20.90 -8.99 -1.96
C GLU A 197 -21.93 -9.17 -0.85
N THR A 198 -23.21 -9.09 -1.18
CA THR A 198 -24.33 -8.87 -0.24
C THR A 198 -24.44 -9.87 0.92
N TRP A 199 -23.63 -10.92 0.88
CA TRP A 199 -23.44 -11.96 1.89
C TRP A 199 -22.48 -11.57 3.02
N ASP A 200 -21.71 -10.48 2.89
CA ASP A 200 -20.56 -10.16 3.75
C ASP A 200 -20.73 -8.84 4.52
N GLN A 201 -21.90 -8.69 5.15
CA GLN A 201 -22.41 -7.42 5.71
C GLN A 201 -21.61 -6.84 6.90
N ASN A 202 -20.46 -7.42 7.27
CA ASN A 202 -19.68 -7.03 8.45
C ASN A 202 -18.20 -6.71 8.18
N GLN A 203 -17.80 -6.48 6.93
CA GLN A 203 -16.37 -6.24 6.64
C GLN A 203 -15.98 -4.78 6.87
N TYR A 204 -15.65 -4.47 8.12
CA TYR A 204 -14.84 -3.30 8.42
C TYR A 204 -13.47 -3.45 7.75
N ALA A 205 -13.24 -2.73 6.67
CA ALA A 205 -11.95 -2.78 5.98
C ALA A 205 -10.96 -1.90 6.74
N GLN A 206 -10.08 -2.56 7.48
CA GLN A 206 -8.81 -1.97 7.89
C GLN A 206 -7.99 -1.59 6.66
N TYR A 207 -6.93 -0.83 6.83
CA TYR A 207 -5.98 -0.56 5.75
C TYR A 207 -4.57 -0.46 6.26
N VAL A 208 -3.60 -0.79 5.41
CA VAL A 208 -2.18 -0.70 5.76
C VAL A 208 -1.50 0.42 4.98
N CYS A 209 -0.86 1.34 5.70
CA CYS A 209 -0.01 2.36 5.07
C CYS A 209 1.47 2.01 5.23
N GLY A 210 2.26 2.43 4.26
CA GLY A 210 3.70 2.20 4.19
C GLY A 210 4.49 3.39 3.65
N LYS A 211 5.70 3.59 4.15
CA LYS A 211 6.66 4.59 3.65
C LYS A 211 8.10 4.22 3.99
N LEU A 212 9.06 4.70 3.19
CA LEU A 212 10.48 4.60 3.55
C LEU A 212 10.72 5.35 4.87
N ALA A 213 11.60 4.79 5.70
CA ALA A 213 11.96 5.41 6.97
C ALA A 213 12.63 6.77 6.73
N PRO A 214 12.18 7.84 7.44
CA PRO A 214 12.83 9.13 7.38
C PRO A 214 14.25 9.04 7.95
N ILE A 215 15.11 9.95 7.50
CA ILE A 215 16.44 10.14 8.06
C ILE A 215 16.28 10.85 9.40
N VAL A 216 16.94 10.34 10.44
CA VAL A 216 16.88 10.90 11.81
C VAL A 216 18.22 11.46 12.27
N SER A 217 19.34 11.05 11.67
CA SER A 217 20.64 11.63 11.96
C SER A 217 21.61 11.47 10.78
N TYR A 218 22.62 12.34 10.73
CA TYR A 218 23.75 12.26 9.81
C TYR A 218 25.03 12.34 10.63
N ASN A 219 25.88 11.32 10.53
CA ASN A 219 27.21 11.36 11.14
C ASN A 219 28.26 11.35 10.04
N THR A 220 29.21 12.29 10.14
CA THR A 220 30.39 12.37 9.28
C THR A 220 31.59 11.92 10.10
N TYR A 221 32.45 11.09 9.50
CA TYR A 221 33.68 10.57 10.09
C TYR A 221 34.88 11.06 9.29
#